data_AF-A0A0D8DJA7-F1
#
_entry.id   AF-A0A0D8DJA7-F1
#
_cell.length_a   1.000
_cell.length_b   1.000
_cell.length_c   1.000
_cell.angle_alpha   90.00
_cell.angle_beta   90.00
_cell.angle_gamma   90.00
#
_symmetry.space_group_name_H-M   'P 1'
#
loop_
_entity.id
_entity.type
_entity.pdbx_description
1 polymer ?
#
loop_
_entity_poly.entity_id
_entity_poly.type
_entity_poly.pdbx_seq_one_letter_code
_entity_poly.pdbx_strand_id
1 'polypeptide(L)'
;MVYYIRHGEMPESRHTYTGRDKLLREELFGLKAFDGEYSLLYHLYDPAEAESISREDKKEFIKINESMHRHIKTMKFKEYSDFFYGRMVLFLNDEISIGIIRPEKNADYYFRNAVADELFFVHNGSGEIISIFGRNKYRKGDFIFIPRGTTYKINISENSYFFFIVSKTHIKIPHRYLNEYGQIKEGYPYYDRDFNVPEFIAPETGVSEYNVKVDYGDYYMNIKRFYPLFDVAGWDGYLYPFTLNIDKMAPIVGKLHMPPPVHETFESDNFMVGSFLPRPFDFHEKSIPIPYYHNNINSDEIIFYSSGNFMSRRGIETGSITLHVHGMIHGPQPGLLEKSICQKGTDEVAIMVETYKELYATELTLKNEEKDYYLSWKK
;
A
#
# COMPACT_ATOMS: atom_id res chain seq x y z
N MET A 1 -11.91 -1.99 -8.72
CA MET A 1 -12.54 -3.10 -7.99
C MET A 1 -11.93 -4.40 -8.45
N VAL A 2 -11.73 -5.37 -7.56
CA VAL A 2 -11.15 -6.68 -7.91
C VAL A 2 -12.24 -7.58 -8.51
N TYR A 3 -13.13 -8.17 -7.71
CA TYR A 3 -14.36 -8.84 -8.17
C TYR A 3 -15.30 -9.13 -6.99
N TYR A 4 -16.54 -9.54 -7.25
CA TYR A 4 -17.49 -9.87 -6.19
C TYR A 4 -17.12 -11.17 -5.49
N ILE A 5 -17.12 -11.15 -4.15
CA ILE A 5 -16.90 -12.34 -3.31
C ILE A 5 -18.15 -12.63 -2.50
N ARG A 6 -18.40 -13.90 -2.22
CA ARG A 6 -19.41 -14.38 -1.27
C ARG A 6 -18.84 -15.52 -0.45
N HIS A 7 -18.80 -15.35 0.87
CA HIS A 7 -18.27 -16.33 1.81
C HIS A 7 -19.18 -16.52 3.03
N GLY A 8 -19.16 -17.72 3.60
CA GLY A 8 -19.86 -18.03 4.85
C GLY A 8 -21.38 -18.05 4.76
N GLU A 9 -22.02 -17.95 5.92
CA GLU A 9 -23.47 -18.00 6.10
C GLU A 9 -24.09 -16.60 6.08
N MET A 10 -25.16 -16.46 5.29
CA MET A 10 -25.95 -15.23 5.20
C MET A 10 -27.38 -15.55 4.75
N PRO A 11 -28.37 -14.68 5.02
CA PRO A 11 -29.74 -14.84 4.53
C PRO A 11 -29.82 -14.89 2.99
N GLU A 12 -30.91 -15.43 2.45
CA GLU A 12 -31.13 -15.50 1.00
C GLU A 12 -31.26 -14.11 0.36
N SER A 13 -31.96 -13.20 1.05
CA SER A 13 -32.16 -11.82 0.63
C SER A 13 -31.50 -10.87 1.61
N ARG A 14 -30.95 -9.76 1.10
CA ARG A 14 -30.39 -8.69 1.94
C ARG A 14 -31.43 -8.14 2.89
N HIS A 15 -31.00 -7.73 4.08
CA HIS A 15 -31.85 -7.15 5.10
C HIS A 15 -33.01 -8.06 5.53
N THR A 16 -32.76 -9.38 5.59
CA THR A 16 -33.71 -10.40 6.06
C THR A 16 -33.06 -11.31 7.11
N TYR A 17 -33.84 -12.24 7.67
CA TYR A 17 -33.35 -13.23 8.64
C TYR A 17 -33.78 -14.63 8.23
N THR A 18 -32.96 -15.64 8.52
CA THR A 18 -33.26 -17.06 8.22
C THR A 18 -34.13 -17.70 9.30
N GLY A 19 -33.93 -17.33 10.58
CA GLY A 19 -34.69 -17.83 11.73
C GLY A 19 -34.51 -16.91 12.93
N ARG A 20 -35.52 -16.82 13.81
CA ARG A 20 -35.46 -15.94 15.01
C ARG A 20 -34.38 -16.36 16.01
N ASP A 21 -34.02 -17.64 16.00
CA ASP A 21 -32.95 -18.26 16.78
C ASP A 21 -31.55 -18.07 16.18
N LYS A 22 -31.45 -17.66 14.93
CA LYS A 22 -30.20 -17.47 14.17
C LYS A 22 -30.12 -16.06 13.56
N LEU A 23 -30.35 -15.05 14.38
CA LEU A 23 -30.34 -13.66 13.94
C LEU A 23 -28.89 -13.14 13.82
N LEU A 24 -28.46 -12.90 12.58
CA LEU A 24 -27.19 -12.24 12.28
C LEU A 24 -27.39 -10.73 12.25
N ARG A 25 -26.36 -9.96 12.64
CA ARG A 25 -26.38 -8.50 12.60
C ARG A 25 -25.73 -8.07 11.30
N GLU A 26 -26.54 -7.52 10.41
CA GLU A 26 -26.09 -7.04 9.10
C GLU A 26 -25.39 -5.68 9.25
N GLU A 27 -24.15 -5.59 8.78
CA GLU A 27 -23.36 -4.37 8.64
C GLU A 27 -23.17 -4.06 7.15
N LEU A 28 -23.59 -2.87 6.71
CA LEU A 28 -23.18 -2.33 5.42
C LEU A 28 -21.84 -1.61 5.57
N PHE A 29 -20.79 -2.24 5.04
CA PHE A 29 -19.44 -1.70 5.01
C PHE A 29 -19.18 -1.11 3.62
N GLY A 30 -19.30 0.21 3.48
CA GLY A 30 -19.27 0.87 2.16
C GLY A 30 -18.56 2.21 2.12
N LEU A 31 -18.20 2.62 0.91
CA LEU A 31 -17.64 3.92 0.59
C LEU A 31 -18.69 4.85 -0.04
N LYS A 32 -18.45 6.17 0.04
CA LYS A 32 -19.30 7.21 -0.60
C LYS A 32 -20.79 7.04 -0.26
N ALA A 33 -21.08 6.82 1.02
CA ALA A 33 -22.41 6.47 1.52
C ALA A 33 -22.95 5.17 0.91
N PHE A 34 -23.73 5.25 -0.16
CA PHE A 34 -24.39 4.10 -0.79
C PHE A 34 -24.06 3.95 -2.28
N ASP A 35 -23.23 4.85 -2.85
CA ASP A 35 -22.91 4.86 -4.28
C ASP A 35 -21.55 4.22 -4.61
N GLY A 36 -20.70 4.01 -3.60
CA GLY A 36 -19.37 3.42 -3.76
C GLY A 36 -19.35 1.90 -3.63
N GLU A 37 -18.14 1.35 -3.67
CA GLU A 37 -17.89 -0.04 -3.33
C GLU A 37 -18.38 -0.35 -1.92
N TYR A 38 -18.98 -1.53 -1.74
CA TYR A 38 -19.39 -1.99 -0.42
C TYR A 38 -19.32 -3.52 -0.32
N SER A 39 -19.38 -3.98 0.93
CA SER A 39 -19.64 -5.36 1.33
C SER A 39 -20.68 -5.38 2.44
N LEU A 40 -21.49 -6.44 2.49
CA LEU A 40 -22.37 -6.74 3.61
C LEU A 40 -21.70 -7.79 4.48
N LEU A 41 -21.60 -7.52 5.78
CA LEU A 41 -21.09 -8.46 6.77
C LEU A 41 -22.23 -8.90 7.69
N TYR A 42 -22.23 -10.17 8.06
CA TYR A 42 -23.25 -10.78 8.91
C TYR A 42 -22.63 -11.29 10.21
N HIS A 43 -22.74 -10.49 11.27
CA HIS A 43 -22.08 -10.72 12.56
C HIS A 43 -22.88 -11.62 13.51
N LEU A 44 -22.16 -12.44 14.28
CA LEU A 44 -22.73 -13.24 15.38
C LEU A 44 -23.04 -12.43 16.64
N TYR A 45 -22.42 -11.27 16.83
CA TYR A 45 -22.64 -10.34 17.94
C TYR A 45 -22.97 -8.95 17.41
N ASP A 46 -23.19 -7.99 18.31
CA ASP A 46 -23.47 -6.61 17.91
C ASP A 46 -22.17 -5.91 17.47
N PRO A 47 -22.01 -5.55 16.18
CA PRO A 47 -20.78 -4.91 15.71
C PRO A 47 -20.58 -3.51 16.30
N ALA A 48 -21.63 -2.86 16.79
CA ALA A 48 -21.61 -1.51 17.37
C ALA A 48 -21.33 -1.47 18.88
N GLU A 49 -21.20 -2.62 19.55
CA GLU A 49 -20.92 -2.67 20.98
C GLU A 49 -19.54 -2.07 21.32
N ALA A 50 -19.53 -1.25 22.38
CA ALA A 50 -18.33 -0.70 22.98
C ALA A 50 -18.55 -0.54 24.49
N GLU A 51 -17.60 -1.02 25.29
CA GLU A 51 -17.61 -0.87 26.75
C GLU A 51 -17.07 0.50 27.16
N SER A 52 -15.94 0.91 26.58
CA SER A 52 -15.38 2.23 26.82
C SER A 52 -14.60 2.76 25.64
N ILE A 53 -14.52 4.09 25.56
CA ILE A 53 -13.84 4.82 24.51
C ILE A 53 -12.95 5.88 25.16
N SER A 54 -11.70 5.96 24.70
CA SER A 54 -10.76 7.00 25.11
C SER A 54 -9.99 7.56 23.92
N ARG A 55 -9.50 8.79 24.05
CA ARG A 55 -8.74 9.49 23.00
C ARG A 55 -7.26 9.54 23.38
N GLU A 56 -6.41 9.36 22.38
CA GLU A 56 -4.95 9.49 22.45
C GLU A 56 -4.49 10.39 21.31
N ASP A 57 -4.06 11.62 21.62
CA ASP A 57 -3.58 12.56 20.60
C ASP A 57 -2.22 12.12 20.03
N LYS A 58 -2.06 12.26 18.72
CA LYS A 58 -0.77 12.03 18.07
C LYS A 58 0.07 13.28 18.08
N LYS A 59 1.39 13.08 18.02
CA LYS A 59 2.31 14.17 17.72
C LYS A 59 2.19 14.53 16.26
N GLU A 60 2.05 15.82 15.98
CA GLU A 60 2.11 16.34 14.62
C GLU A 60 3.52 16.16 14.04
N PHE A 61 3.58 15.91 12.73
CA PHE A 61 4.84 15.89 12.00
C PHE A 61 5.32 17.32 11.75
N ILE A 62 6.58 17.60 12.06
CA ILE A 62 7.24 18.82 11.62
C ILE A 62 7.55 18.66 10.11
N LYS A 63 6.81 19.40 9.29
CA LYS A 63 6.97 19.46 7.84
C LYS A 63 8.13 20.38 7.47
N ILE A 64 9.04 19.88 6.65
CA ILE A 64 10.20 20.65 6.19
C ILE A 64 9.83 21.38 4.90
N ASN A 65 9.83 22.71 4.97
CA ASN A 65 9.45 23.58 3.86
C ASN A 65 10.66 23.88 2.95
N GLU A 66 11.20 22.83 2.33
CA GLU A 66 12.29 22.92 1.35
C GLU A 66 12.16 21.80 0.32
N SER A 67 11.80 22.17 -0.91
CA SER A 67 11.71 21.23 -2.04
C SER A 67 13.09 20.97 -2.62
N MET A 68 13.55 19.73 -2.51
CA MET A 68 14.86 19.30 -2.99
C MET A 68 14.82 17.82 -3.35
N HIS A 69 15.65 17.38 -4.31
CA HIS A 69 15.89 15.96 -4.55
C HIS A 69 16.58 15.32 -3.34
N ARG A 70 16.01 14.23 -2.80
CA ARG A 70 16.50 13.57 -1.59
C ARG A 70 16.79 12.09 -1.82
N HIS A 71 17.74 11.54 -1.07
CA HIS A 71 18.04 10.10 -1.01
C HIS A 71 18.24 9.68 0.43
N ILE A 72 17.55 8.61 0.85
CA ILE A 72 17.51 8.10 2.21
C ILE A 72 17.88 6.61 2.18
N LYS A 73 18.84 6.22 3.02
CA LYS A 73 19.24 4.81 3.21
C LYS A 73 18.55 4.22 4.43
N THR A 74 17.35 3.72 4.21
CA THR A 74 16.45 3.28 5.30
C THR A 74 16.93 2.05 6.07
N MET A 75 17.77 1.21 5.47
CA MET A 75 18.26 -0.03 6.11
C MET A 75 19.04 0.25 7.40
N LYS A 76 19.55 1.48 7.57
CA LYS A 76 20.30 1.95 8.73
C LYS A 76 19.42 2.40 9.90
N PHE A 77 18.11 2.51 9.70
CA PHE A 77 17.18 3.00 10.71
C PHE A 77 17.09 1.99 11.86
N LYS A 78 16.93 2.51 13.09
CA LYS A 78 16.93 1.72 14.33
C LYS A 78 15.66 1.92 15.17
N GLU A 79 14.61 2.47 14.57
CA GLU A 79 13.33 2.66 15.26
C GLU A 79 12.48 1.41 15.05
N TYR A 80 12.11 0.80 16.17
CA TYR A 80 11.41 -0.46 16.18
C TYR A 80 10.29 -0.44 17.22
N SER A 81 9.14 -1.02 16.85
CA SER A 81 7.96 -1.20 17.70
C SER A 81 7.09 -2.30 17.09
N ASP A 82 5.79 -2.29 17.36
CA ASP A 82 4.82 -3.07 16.58
C ASP A 82 4.57 -2.47 15.18
N PHE A 83 3.73 -3.12 14.38
CA PHE A 83 3.42 -2.72 13.00
C PHE A 83 2.72 -1.35 12.88
N PHE A 84 2.02 -0.89 13.92
CA PHE A 84 1.24 0.34 13.87
C PHE A 84 2.04 1.53 14.40
N TYR A 85 2.61 1.42 15.60
CA TYR A 85 3.45 2.46 16.20
C TYR A 85 4.84 2.54 15.56
N GLY A 86 5.32 1.46 14.94
CA GLY A 86 6.61 1.42 14.26
C GLY A 86 6.63 2.08 12.88
N ARG A 87 5.55 2.78 12.49
CA ARG A 87 5.46 3.50 11.22
C ARG A 87 6.38 4.73 11.23
N MET A 88 7.43 4.64 10.44
CA MET A 88 8.37 5.74 10.21
C MET A 88 7.93 6.53 8.98
N VAL A 89 7.16 7.60 9.18
CA VAL A 89 6.72 8.50 8.09
C VAL A 89 7.90 9.35 7.63
N LEU A 90 8.23 9.27 6.35
CA LEU A 90 9.35 9.99 5.73
C LEU A 90 8.88 11.20 4.93
N PHE A 91 7.78 11.02 4.20
CA PHE A 91 7.22 12.02 3.33
C PHE A 91 5.72 12.07 3.51
N LEU A 92 5.15 13.27 3.49
CA LEU A 92 3.71 13.43 3.57
C LEU A 92 3.24 14.72 2.91
N ASN A 93 1.96 14.75 2.60
CA ASN A 93 1.21 15.99 2.46
C ASN A 93 -0.15 15.80 3.16
N ASP A 94 -1.13 16.64 2.84
CA ASP A 94 -2.41 16.59 3.55
C ASP A 94 -3.26 15.36 3.21
N GLU A 95 -2.90 14.60 2.17
CA GLU A 95 -3.68 13.49 1.61
C GLU A 95 -2.96 12.14 1.62
N ILE A 96 -1.62 12.13 1.67
CA ILE A 96 -0.82 10.91 1.61
C ILE A 96 0.34 10.96 2.61
N SER A 97 0.64 9.83 3.23
CA SER A 97 1.83 9.61 4.05
C SER A 97 2.57 8.38 3.53
N ILE A 98 3.88 8.51 3.35
CA ILE A 98 4.76 7.48 2.76
C ILE A 98 5.93 7.24 3.70
N GLY A 99 6.29 5.98 3.89
CA GLY A 99 7.37 5.62 4.79
C GLY A 99 7.67 4.13 4.82
N ILE A 100 8.26 3.69 5.92
CA ILE A 100 8.66 2.30 6.12
C ILE A 100 8.21 1.78 7.49
N ILE A 101 8.11 0.46 7.61
CA ILE A 101 7.79 -0.22 8.87
C ILE A 101 8.74 -1.41 9.00
N ARG A 102 9.34 -1.57 10.18
CA ARG A 102 10.17 -2.72 10.55
C ARG A 102 9.69 -3.22 11.92
N PRO A 103 8.58 -3.96 11.98
CA PRO A 103 8.03 -4.40 13.25
C PRO A 103 8.94 -5.44 13.93
N GLU A 104 9.11 -5.33 15.23
CA GLU A 104 9.85 -6.30 16.07
C GLU A 104 8.93 -7.27 16.80
N LYS A 105 7.66 -6.91 16.95
CA LYS A 105 6.66 -7.69 17.68
C LYS A 105 5.28 -7.52 17.06
N ASN A 106 4.41 -8.50 17.34
CA ASN A 106 2.98 -8.35 17.07
C ASN A 106 2.36 -7.41 18.10
N ALA A 107 1.36 -6.64 17.67
CA ALA A 107 0.52 -5.87 18.58
C ALA A 107 -0.42 -6.81 19.35
N ASP A 108 -0.75 -6.45 20.58
CA ASP A 108 -1.76 -7.11 21.42
C ASP A 108 -3.16 -6.47 21.29
N TYR A 109 -3.32 -5.58 20.30
CA TYR A 109 -4.57 -4.89 19.97
C TYR A 109 -4.87 -5.00 18.47
N TYR A 110 -6.13 -4.73 18.13
CA TYR A 110 -6.61 -4.63 16.76
C TYR A 110 -6.51 -3.19 16.28
N PHE A 111 -6.36 -3.00 14.98
CA PHE A 111 -6.26 -1.68 14.38
C PHE A 111 -7.32 -1.47 13.31
N ARG A 112 -7.74 -0.22 13.16
CA ARG A 112 -8.65 0.23 12.10
C ARG A 112 -8.24 1.64 11.67
N ASN A 113 -8.03 1.86 10.38
CA ASN A 113 -7.85 3.21 9.87
C ASN A 113 -9.20 3.81 9.45
N ALA A 114 -9.72 4.82 10.14
CA ALA A 114 -11.05 5.37 9.84
C ALA A 114 -11.05 6.34 8.65
N VAL A 115 -9.91 6.93 8.32
CA VAL A 115 -9.84 8.08 7.40
C VAL A 115 -9.00 7.83 6.15
N ALA A 116 -8.28 6.71 6.09
CA ALA A 116 -7.35 6.42 5.01
C ALA A 116 -7.31 4.94 4.64
N ASP A 117 -7.12 4.70 3.35
CA ASP A 117 -6.76 3.39 2.82
C ASP A 117 -5.27 3.15 3.07
N GLU A 118 -4.90 1.88 3.22
CA GLU A 118 -3.53 1.49 3.51
C GLU A 118 -3.03 0.53 2.44
N LEU A 119 -1.87 0.83 1.88
CA LEU A 119 -1.18 0.00 0.91
C LEU A 119 0.25 -0.27 1.39
N PHE A 120 0.59 -1.53 1.57
CA PHE A 120 1.92 -1.96 2.02
C PHE A 120 2.58 -2.80 0.93
N PHE A 121 3.84 -2.51 0.63
CA PHE A 121 4.69 -3.38 -0.16
C PHE A 121 5.63 -4.15 0.79
N VAL A 122 5.57 -5.47 0.75
CA VAL A 122 6.39 -6.38 1.57
C VAL A 122 7.77 -6.51 0.94
N HIS A 123 8.71 -5.66 1.35
CA HIS A 123 10.09 -5.72 0.90
C HIS A 123 10.78 -7.02 1.33
N ASN A 124 10.51 -7.47 2.56
CA ASN A 124 11.00 -8.74 3.11
C ASN A 124 10.03 -9.29 4.17
N GLY A 125 10.10 -10.60 4.40
CA GLY A 125 9.34 -11.30 5.45
C GLY A 125 8.04 -11.92 4.96
N SER A 126 7.32 -12.52 5.89
CA SER A 126 6.05 -13.22 5.65
C SER A 126 5.20 -13.29 6.91
N GLY A 127 3.90 -13.52 6.72
CA GLY A 127 2.94 -13.63 7.79
C GLY A 127 1.51 -13.62 7.27
N GLU A 128 0.59 -13.12 8.09
CA GLU A 128 -0.82 -13.01 7.75
C GLU A 128 -1.45 -11.74 8.33
N ILE A 129 -2.37 -11.17 7.55
CA ILE A 129 -3.33 -10.18 8.01
C ILE A 129 -4.62 -10.94 8.29
N ILE A 130 -5.17 -10.76 9.49
CA ILE A 130 -6.50 -11.29 9.85
C ILE A 130 -7.40 -10.08 10.03
N SER A 131 -8.48 -10.03 9.26
CA SER A 131 -9.47 -8.97 9.28
C SER A 131 -10.87 -9.53 9.54
N ILE A 132 -11.85 -8.64 9.67
CA ILE A 132 -13.27 -8.99 9.73
C ILE A 132 -13.76 -9.78 8.50
N PHE A 133 -13.03 -9.74 7.38
CA PHE A 133 -13.34 -10.49 6.16
C PHE A 133 -12.70 -11.89 6.11
N GLY A 134 -11.75 -12.18 7.01
CA GLY A 134 -10.94 -13.39 6.99
C GLY A 134 -9.44 -13.12 6.89
N ARG A 135 -8.70 -14.12 6.41
CA ARG A 135 -7.23 -14.13 6.41
C ARG A 135 -6.66 -13.86 5.02
N ASN A 136 -5.71 -12.93 4.95
CA ASN A 136 -4.83 -12.77 3.80
C ASN A 136 -3.39 -13.11 4.21
N LYS A 137 -2.82 -14.17 3.63
CA LYS A 137 -1.39 -14.45 3.80
C LYS A 137 -0.57 -13.46 2.97
N TYR A 138 0.59 -13.08 3.48
CA TYR A 138 1.55 -12.27 2.74
C TYR A 138 2.95 -12.86 2.82
N ARG A 139 3.75 -12.53 1.80
CA ARG A 139 5.16 -12.86 1.64
C ARG A 139 5.87 -11.71 0.94
N LYS A 140 7.20 -11.79 0.88
CA LYS A 140 8.03 -10.89 0.08
C LYS A 140 7.46 -10.69 -1.34
N GLY A 141 7.41 -9.42 -1.75
CA GLY A 141 6.91 -8.99 -3.04
C GLY A 141 5.39 -8.76 -3.08
N ASP A 142 4.66 -9.05 -2.01
CA ASP A 142 3.23 -8.72 -1.96
C ASP A 142 3.01 -7.22 -1.79
N PHE A 143 2.07 -6.69 -2.55
CA PHE A 143 1.25 -5.59 -2.10
C PHE A 143 0.14 -6.12 -1.21
N ILE A 144 -0.13 -5.43 -0.10
CA ILE A 144 -1.25 -5.66 0.81
C ILE A 144 -2.10 -4.41 0.77
N PHE A 145 -3.32 -4.50 0.27
CA PHE A 145 -4.29 -3.42 0.31
C PHE A 145 -5.30 -3.66 1.43
N ILE A 146 -5.50 -2.64 2.27
CA ILE A 146 -6.48 -2.64 3.34
C ILE A 146 -7.36 -1.39 3.16
N PRO A 147 -8.64 -1.55 2.77
CA PRO A 147 -9.55 -0.43 2.68
C PRO A 147 -9.73 0.24 4.05
N ARG A 148 -9.93 1.57 4.05
CA ARG A 148 -10.34 2.28 5.26
C ARG A 148 -11.55 1.62 5.93
N GLY A 149 -11.60 1.72 7.25
CA GLY A 149 -12.65 1.13 8.08
C GLY A 149 -12.42 -0.34 8.42
N THR A 150 -11.53 -1.05 7.71
CA THR A 150 -11.28 -2.46 7.97
C THR A 150 -10.61 -2.64 9.32
N THR A 151 -11.22 -3.39 10.24
CA THR A 151 -10.52 -3.84 11.45
C THR A 151 -9.66 -5.05 11.14
N TYR A 152 -8.39 -5.01 11.52
CA TYR A 152 -7.47 -6.11 11.35
C TYR A 152 -6.42 -6.19 12.45
N LYS A 153 -5.76 -7.34 12.50
CA LYS A 153 -4.47 -7.54 13.18
C LYS A 153 -3.49 -8.16 12.18
N ILE A 154 -2.21 -7.99 12.46
CA ILE A 154 -1.13 -8.63 11.69
C ILE A 154 -0.40 -9.63 12.58
N ASN A 155 -0.20 -10.84 12.06
CA ASN A 155 0.66 -11.85 12.67
C ASN A 155 1.91 -11.99 11.81
N ILE A 156 3.01 -11.47 12.32
CA ILE A 156 4.33 -11.53 11.69
C ILE A 156 4.94 -12.89 12.02
N SER A 157 5.27 -13.66 10.97
CA SER A 157 5.89 -14.98 11.11
C SER A 157 7.41 -14.92 10.94
N GLU A 158 7.90 -14.00 10.11
CA GLU A 158 9.32 -13.76 9.86
C GLU A 158 9.63 -12.26 9.97
N ASN A 159 10.90 -11.92 10.25
CA ASN A 159 11.36 -10.53 10.29
C ASN A 159 10.97 -9.78 9.01
N SER A 160 10.03 -8.86 9.17
CA SER A 160 9.37 -8.21 8.04
C SER A 160 9.80 -6.76 7.88
N TYR A 161 9.86 -6.31 6.64
CA TYR A 161 10.12 -4.94 6.24
C TYR A 161 9.01 -4.55 5.27
N PHE A 162 8.33 -3.44 5.54
CA PHE A 162 7.32 -2.87 4.66
C PHE A 162 7.70 -1.46 4.19
N PHE A 163 7.46 -1.18 2.92
CA PHE A 163 7.28 0.19 2.42
C PHE A 163 5.78 0.47 2.40
N PHE A 164 5.32 1.60 2.94
CA PHE A 164 3.89 1.87 3.09
C PHE A 164 3.47 3.18 2.44
N ILE A 165 2.20 3.19 2.04
CA ILE A 165 1.45 4.33 1.57
C ILE A 165 0.13 4.34 2.34
N VAL A 166 -0.15 5.42 3.06
CA VAL A 166 -1.44 5.65 3.72
C VAL A 166 -2.09 6.83 3.03
N SER A 167 -3.28 6.63 2.46
CA SER A 167 -3.94 7.63 1.62
C SER A 167 -5.34 7.98 2.10
N LYS A 168 -5.61 9.28 2.27
CA LYS A 168 -6.95 9.81 2.55
C LYS A 168 -7.87 9.76 1.33
N THR A 169 -7.35 9.54 0.11
CA THR A 169 -8.13 9.26 -1.10
C THR A 169 -8.21 7.75 -1.34
N HIS A 170 -9.22 7.29 -2.09
CA HIS A 170 -9.42 5.86 -2.31
C HIS A 170 -8.36 5.30 -3.27
N ILE A 171 -7.71 4.19 -2.92
CA ILE A 171 -6.76 3.49 -3.79
C ILE A 171 -7.51 2.43 -4.59
N LYS A 172 -7.34 2.44 -5.90
CA LYS A 172 -8.05 1.58 -6.84
C LYS A 172 -7.11 0.97 -7.88
N ILE A 173 -7.60 -0.07 -8.53
CA ILE A 173 -6.97 -0.58 -9.77
C ILE A 173 -7.06 0.53 -10.82
N PRO A 174 -5.99 0.77 -11.61
CA PRO A 174 -5.99 1.86 -12.58
C PRO A 174 -7.21 1.83 -13.49
N HIS A 175 -7.92 2.94 -13.62
CA HIS A 175 -9.14 3.02 -14.42
C HIS A 175 -8.87 2.59 -15.86
N ARG A 176 -7.70 2.94 -16.39
CA ARG A 176 -7.28 2.56 -17.74
C ARG A 176 -7.05 1.05 -17.91
N TYR A 177 -6.96 0.25 -16.85
CA TYR A 177 -6.84 -1.21 -16.92
C TYR A 177 -8.20 -1.88 -17.05
N LEU A 178 -9.26 -1.21 -16.60
CA LEU A 178 -10.60 -1.77 -16.57
C LEU A 178 -11.31 -1.62 -17.93
N ASN A 179 -12.18 -2.57 -18.24
CA ASN A 179 -13.19 -2.45 -19.29
C ASN A 179 -14.49 -1.83 -18.73
N GLU A 180 -15.52 -1.69 -19.57
CA GLU A 180 -16.81 -1.13 -19.16
C GLU A 180 -17.55 -1.94 -18.09
N TYR A 181 -17.17 -3.22 -17.89
CA TYR A 181 -17.73 -4.13 -16.89
C TYR A 181 -16.91 -4.17 -15.59
N GLY A 182 -15.82 -3.40 -15.49
CA GLY A 182 -14.95 -3.37 -14.32
C GLY A 182 -13.96 -4.54 -14.21
N GLN A 183 -13.79 -5.33 -15.27
CA GLN A 183 -12.79 -6.40 -15.36
C GLN A 183 -11.47 -5.84 -15.90
N ILE A 184 -10.33 -6.38 -15.44
CA ILE A 184 -9.04 -6.04 -16.04
C ILE A 184 -8.95 -6.57 -17.47
N LYS A 185 -8.59 -5.69 -18.41
CA LYS A 185 -8.44 -5.99 -19.83
C LYS A 185 -7.24 -6.91 -20.09
N GLU A 186 -7.28 -7.60 -21.23
CA GLU A 186 -6.14 -8.33 -21.76
C GLU A 186 -4.95 -7.41 -22.07
N GLY A 187 -3.73 -7.89 -21.87
CA GLY A 187 -2.49 -7.17 -22.21
C GLY A 187 -2.00 -6.18 -21.15
N TYR A 188 -2.53 -6.23 -19.93
CA TYR A 188 -2.07 -5.44 -18.78
C TYR A 188 -1.16 -6.25 -17.85
N PRO A 189 -0.47 -5.59 -16.88
CA PRO A 189 0.56 -6.27 -16.10
C PRO A 189 0.05 -7.38 -15.17
N TYR A 190 -1.22 -7.40 -14.79
CA TYR A 190 -1.82 -8.42 -13.94
C TYR A 190 -3.32 -8.52 -14.23
N TYR A 191 -3.96 -9.56 -13.71
CA TYR A 191 -5.35 -9.89 -13.98
C TYR A 191 -6.13 -10.13 -12.69
N ASP A 192 -7.47 -10.18 -12.79
CA ASP A 192 -8.35 -10.37 -11.63
C ASP A 192 -8.00 -11.64 -10.82
N ARG A 193 -7.55 -12.69 -11.51
CA ARG A 193 -7.13 -13.96 -10.89
C ARG A 193 -5.85 -13.90 -10.06
N ASP A 194 -5.04 -12.85 -10.21
CA ASP A 194 -3.75 -12.73 -9.55
C ASP A 194 -3.88 -12.17 -8.13
N PHE A 195 -5.05 -11.61 -7.79
CA PHE A 195 -5.38 -11.15 -6.45
C PHE A 195 -5.72 -12.32 -5.53
N ASN A 196 -5.06 -12.36 -4.36
CA ASN A 196 -5.45 -13.24 -3.27
C ASN A 196 -6.43 -12.51 -2.34
N VAL A 197 -7.69 -12.92 -2.40
CA VAL A 197 -8.77 -12.42 -1.55
C VAL A 197 -8.74 -13.08 -0.16
N PRO A 198 -9.49 -12.56 0.83
CA PRO A 198 -9.48 -13.12 2.17
C PRO A 198 -9.98 -14.57 2.17
N GLU A 199 -9.19 -15.48 2.74
CA GLU A 199 -9.63 -16.82 3.07
C GLU A 199 -10.64 -16.73 4.23
N PHE A 200 -11.84 -17.26 4.03
CA PHE A 200 -12.86 -17.31 5.07
C PHE A 200 -12.36 -18.11 6.28
N ILE A 201 -12.54 -17.55 7.47
CA ILE A 201 -12.24 -18.21 8.75
C ILE A 201 -13.55 -18.39 9.49
N ALA A 202 -13.69 -19.51 10.20
CA ALA A 202 -14.84 -19.73 11.07
C ALA A 202 -14.97 -18.59 12.10
N PRO A 203 -16.18 -18.07 12.33
CA PRO A 203 -16.39 -16.93 13.22
C PRO A 203 -16.01 -17.27 14.66
N GLU A 204 -15.31 -16.35 15.31
CA GLU A 204 -14.99 -16.46 16.73
C GLU A 204 -16.25 -16.28 17.59
N THR A 205 -16.34 -17.06 18.67
CA THR A 205 -17.45 -16.99 19.64
C THR A 205 -16.92 -16.89 21.06
N GLY A 206 -17.69 -16.27 21.94
CA GLY A 206 -17.37 -16.15 23.36
C GLY A 206 -17.37 -14.71 23.82
N VAL A 207 -16.91 -14.49 25.04
CA VAL A 207 -16.78 -13.17 25.66
C VAL A 207 -15.36 -13.05 26.19
N SER A 208 -14.64 -12.02 25.75
CA SER A 208 -13.27 -11.71 26.16
C SER A 208 -13.05 -10.21 25.99
N GLU A 209 -11.98 -9.66 26.54
CA GLU A 209 -11.61 -8.27 26.27
C GLU A 209 -10.95 -8.14 24.90
N TYR A 210 -11.43 -7.21 24.08
CA TYR A 210 -10.85 -6.84 22.79
C TYR A 210 -10.59 -5.34 22.76
N ASN A 211 -9.35 -4.96 22.44
CA ASN A 211 -8.94 -3.56 22.33
C ASN A 211 -8.73 -3.20 20.86
N VAL A 212 -9.48 -2.21 20.37
CA VAL A 212 -9.37 -1.68 19.01
C VAL A 212 -8.82 -0.27 19.06
N LYS A 213 -7.71 -0.04 18.37
CA LYS A 213 -7.16 1.30 18.14
C LYS A 213 -7.62 1.79 16.77
N VAL A 214 -8.40 2.85 16.75
CA VAL A 214 -8.95 3.46 15.54
C VAL A 214 -8.18 4.74 15.22
N ASP A 215 -7.60 4.82 14.04
CA ASP A 215 -6.87 5.98 13.55
C ASP A 215 -7.80 6.98 12.86
N TYR A 216 -7.92 8.18 13.42
CA TYR A 216 -8.71 9.30 12.87
C TYR A 216 -7.84 10.38 12.21
N GLY A 217 -6.58 10.07 11.91
CA GLY A 217 -5.58 11.02 11.42
C GLY A 217 -4.77 11.59 12.58
N ASP A 218 -5.29 12.65 13.22
CA ASP A 218 -4.56 13.43 14.22
C ASP A 218 -4.59 12.81 15.62
N TYR A 219 -5.49 11.85 15.86
CA TYR A 219 -5.62 11.13 17.11
C TYR A 219 -5.99 9.67 16.88
N TYR A 220 -5.69 8.84 17.88
CA TYR A 220 -6.25 7.50 18.00
C TYR A 220 -7.46 7.52 18.94
N MET A 221 -8.46 6.74 18.60
CA MET A 221 -9.56 6.39 19.50
C MET A 221 -9.38 4.94 19.94
N ASN A 222 -9.23 4.73 21.24
CA ASN A 222 -9.08 3.41 21.84
C ASN A 222 -10.44 2.92 22.31
N ILE A 223 -10.94 1.85 21.68
CA ILE A 223 -12.23 1.23 21.98
C ILE A 223 -11.95 -0.09 22.68
N LYS A 224 -12.48 -0.25 23.89
CA LYS A 224 -12.55 -1.54 24.58
C LYS A 224 -13.93 -2.13 24.37
N ARG A 225 -14.00 -3.43 24.09
CA ARG A 225 -15.24 -4.16 23.83
C ARG A 225 -15.16 -5.61 24.31
N PHE A 226 -16.29 -6.31 24.39
CA PHE A 226 -16.35 -7.66 24.97
C PHE A 226 -16.70 -8.80 24.02
N TYR A 227 -17.14 -8.49 22.80
CA TYR A 227 -17.39 -9.50 21.78
C TYR A 227 -16.25 -9.58 20.75
N PRO A 228 -16.00 -10.77 20.16
CA PRO A 228 -14.99 -10.94 19.14
C PRO A 228 -15.23 -10.04 17.93
N LEU A 229 -14.15 -9.51 17.36
CA LEU A 229 -14.21 -8.69 16.14
C LEU A 229 -14.32 -9.55 14.88
N PHE A 230 -13.79 -10.77 14.94
CA PHE A 230 -13.78 -11.72 13.82
C PHE A 230 -14.91 -12.73 13.99
N ASP A 231 -16.10 -12.21 14.25
CA ASP A 231 -17.34 -12.95 14.50
C ASP A 231 -18.28 -12.99 13.27
N VAL A 232 -17.76 -12.66 12.10
CA VAL A 232 -18.52 -12.58 10.85
C VAL A 232 -18.83 -13.99 10.35
N ALA A 233 -20.11 -14.38 10.42
CA ALA A 233 -20.59 -15.68 9.97
C ALA A 233 -20.54 -15.82 8.45
N GLY A 234 -20.70 -14.71 7.74
CA GLY A 234 -20.56 -14.62 6.29
C GLY A 234 -20.56 -13.18 5.81
N TRP A 235 -20.09 -12.96 4.59
CA TRP A 235 -20.07 -11.66 3.95
C TRP A 235 -20.06 -11.77 2.42
N ASP A 236 -20.56 -10.74 1.75
CA ASP A 236 -20.45 -10.63 0.30
C ASP A 236 -20.27 -9.18 -0.18
N GLY A 237 -19.61 -8.98 -1.33
CA GLY A 237 -19.36 -7.63 -1.86
C GLY A 237 -18.06 -7.46 -2.63
N TYR A 238 -17.69 -6.18 -2.81
CA TYR A 238 -16.52 -5.72 -3.57
C TYR A 238 -15.44 -5.05 -2.70
N LEU A 239 -15.79 -4.63 -1.48
CA LEU A 239 -14.90 -3.86 -0.62
C LEU A 239 -14.32 -4.76 0.47
N TYR A 240 -13.07 -5.19 0.29
CA TYR A 240 -12.37 -6.10 1.19
C TYR A 240 -10.84 -5.99 0.98
N PRO A 241 -10.01 -6.43 1.94
CA PRO A 241 -8.57 -6.44 1.79
C PRO A 241 -8.11 -7.55 0.82
N PHE A 242 -7.00 -7.31 0.12
CA PHE A 242 -6.40 -8.31 -0.78
C PHE A 242 -4.88 -8.22 -0.79
N THR A 243 -4.23 -9.25 -1.33
CA THR A 243 -2.81 -9.17 -1.70
C THR A 243 -2.59 -9.42 -3.19
N LEU A 244 -1.57 -8.78 -3.76
CA LEU A 244 -1.11 -8.96 -5.13
C LEU A 244 0.42 -9.08 -5.14
N ASN A 245 0.95 -10.19 -5.61
CA ASN A 245 2.40 -10.40 -5.63
C ASN A 245 3.02 -9.90 -6.93
N ILE A 246 4.15 -9.20 -6.85
CA ILE A 246 4.91 -8.76 -8.03
C ILE A 246 5.36 -9.91 -8.94
N ASP A 247 5.56 -11.13 -8.42
CA ASP A 247 5.93 -12.30 -9.22
C ASP A 247 4.81 -12.76 -10.16
N LYS A 248 3.56 -12.32 -9.90
CA LYS A 248 2.41 -12.57 -10.77
C LYS A 248 2.30 -11.54 -11.88
N MET A 249 2.96 -10.39 -11.72
CA MET A 249 2.88 -9.30 -12.67
C MET A 249 3.84 -9.52 -13.85
N ALA A 250 3.37 -9.22 -15.05
CA ALA A 250 4.15 -9.24 -16.28
C ALA A 250 4.54 -7.82 -16.71
N PRO A 251 5.84 -7.49 -16.83
CA PRO A 251 6.24 -6.19 -17.34
C PRO A 251 5.87 -6.01 -18.81
N ILE A 252 5.32 -4.85 -19.15
CA ILE A 252 5.06 -4.46 -20.54
C ILE A 252 6.35 -3.83 -21.10
N VAL A 253 6.86 -4.40 -22.19
CA VAL A 253 8.07 -3.92 -22.90
C VAL A 253 7.73 -3.52 -24.32
N GLY A 254 8.50 -2.59 -24.88
CA GLY A 254 8.31 -2.06 -26.22
C GLY A 254 9.57 -2.13 -27.07
N LYS A 255 9.41 -1.89 -28.37
CA LYS A 255 10.56 -1.69 -29.26
C LYS A 255 11.37 -0.47 -28.81
N LEU A 256 10.67 0.56 -28.34
CA LEU A 256 11.22 1.80 -27.80
C LEU A 256 10.88 1.89 -26.30
N HIS A 257 11.59 2.79 -25.60
CA HIS A 257 11.39 3.04 -24.18
C HIS A 257 9.94 3.41 -23.88
N MET A 258 9.29 2.57 -23.08
CA MET A 258 7.91 2.80 -22.67
C MET A 258 7.87 3.77 -21.50
N PRO A 259 6.98 4.78 -21.52
CA PRO A 259 6.89 5.75 -20.42
C PRO A 259 6.37 5.08 -19.13
N PRO A 260 6.66 5.66 -17.95
CA PRO A 260 6.33 5.08 -16.66
C PRO A 260 4.89 4.57 -16.45
N PRO A 261 3.84 5.14 -17.09
CA PRO A 261 2.51 4.56 -16.97
C PRO A 261 2.48 3.06 -17.25
N VAL A 262 3.28 2.47 -18.15
CA VAL A 262 3.22 1.00 -18.34
C VAL A 262 3.59 0.17 -17.11
N HIS A 263 4.16 0.79 -16.08
CA HIS A 263 4.53 0.17 -14.82
C HIS A 263 3.47 0.34 -13.72
N GLU A 264 2.36 1.03 -13.97
CA GLU A 264 1.37 1.32 -12.94
C GLU A 264 0.75 0.04 -12.35
N THR A 265 0.61 0.03 -11.02
CA THR A 265 0.02 -1.05 -10.23
C THR A 265 -1.27 -0.60 -9.58
N PHE A 266 -1.31 0.60 -9.00
CA PHE A 266 -2.51 1.16 -8.37
C PHE A 266 -2.59 2.65 -8.69
N GLU A 267 -3.78 3.21 -8.63
CA GLU A 267 -3.99 4.65 -8.74
C GLU A 267 -4.86 5.15 -7.58
N SER A 268 -4.80 6.45 -7.35
CA SER A 268 -5.78 7.19 -6.59
C SER A 268 -6.07 8.50 -7.33
N ASP A 269 -6.97 9.32 -6.81
CA ASP A 269 -7.32 10.57 -7.47
C ASP A 269 -6.13 11.57 -7.51
N ASN A 270 -5.16 11.43 -6.60
CA ASN A 270 -4.06 12.38 -6.41
C ASN A 270 -2.64 11.79 -6.54
N PHE A 271 -2.52 10.50 -6.86
CA PHE A 271 -1.23 9.85 -7.09
C PHE A 271 -1.39 8.52 -7.84
N MET A 272 -0.29 8.02 -8.38
CA MET A 272 -0.21 6.64 -8.88
C MET A 272 0.94 5.88 -8.22
N VAL A 273 0.81 4.56 -8.20
CA VAL A 273 1.84 3.63 -7.72
C VAL A 273 2.29 2.77 -8.88
N GLY A 274 3.58 2.78 -9.19
CA GLY A 274 4.20 1.95 -10.22
C GLY A 274 5.11 0.87 -9.64
N SER A 275 5.20 -0.26 -10.33
CA SER A 275 6.18 -1.33 -10.04
C SER A 275 7.12 -1.51 -11.22
N PHE A 276 8.38 -1.11 -11.05
CA PHE A 276 9.45 -1.51 -11.94
C PHE A 276 9.80 -2.97 -11.65
N LEU A 277 9.74 -3.82 -12.68
CA LEU A 277 9.98 -5.26 -12.58
C LEU A 277 11.15 -5.69 -13.46
N PRO A 278 11.79 -6.84 -13.14
CA PRO A 278 12.79 -7.48 -13.98
C PRO A 278 12.26 -7.71 -15.39
N ARG A 279 12.98 -7.24 -16.40
CA ARG A 279 12.52 -7.31 -17.79
C ARG A 279 13.67 -7.19 -18.80
N PRO A 280 13.50 -7.74 -20.01
CA PRO A 280 14.30 -7.31 -21.15
C PRO A 280 14.14 -5.82 -21.39
N PHE A 281 15.19 -5.19 -21.87
CA PHE A 281 15.14 -3.80 -22.29
C PHE A 281 14.59 -3.65 -23.70
N ASP A 282 14.38 -2.38 -24.08
CA ASP A 282 13.85 -1.97 -25.36
C ASP A 282 14.65 -2.58 -26.52
N PHE A 283 13.95 -3.22 -27.46
CA PHE A 283 14.57 -4.07 -28.47
C PHE A 283 14.86 -3.37 -29.81
N HIS A 284 14.80 -2.04 -29.88
CA HIS A 284 15.35 -1.27 -31.01
C HIS A 284 16.88 -1.31 -30.98
N GLU A 285 17.54 -1.52 -32.13
CA GLU A 285 19.02 -1.59 -32.20
C GLU A 285 19.74 -0.32 -31.72
N LYS A 286 19.01 0.81 -31.73
CA LYS A 286 19.46 2.13 -31.27
C LYS A 286 18.67 2.64 -30.06
N SER A 287 18.08 1.75 -29.26
CA SER A 287 17.38 2.17 -28.03
C SER A 287 18.35 2.72 -26.99
N ILE A 288 17.85 3.63 -26.17
CA ILE A 288 18.47 4.03 -24.91
C ILE A 288 17.61 3.35 -23.83
N PRO A 289 18.10 2.27 -23.19
CA PRO A 289 17.26 1.38 -22.39
C PRO A 289 17.03 1.85 -20.95
N ILE A 290 17.31 3.12 -20.66
CA ILE A 290 17.08 3.75 -19.36
C ILE A 290 16.21 5.00 -19.54
N PRO A 291 15.57 5.49 -18.47
CA PRO A 291 14.71 6.67 -18.55
C PRO A 291 15.44 7.89 -19.12
N TYR A 292 14.70 8.70 -19.87
CA TYR A 292 15.15 10.02 -20.31
C TYR A 292 15.35 10.98 -19.13
N TYR A 293 16.08 12.06 -19.35
CA TYR A 293 16.00 13.23 -18.46
C TYR A 293 14.57 13.75 -18.47
N HIS A 294 14.00 13.89 -17.27
CA HIS A 294 12.61 14.22 -17.08
C HIS A 294 12.49 15.47 -16.20
N ASN A 295 11.48 16.28 -16.50
CA ASN A 295 11.04 17.36 -15.63
C ASN A 295 9.55 17.16 -15.41
N ASN A 296 9.20 16.62 -14.24
CA ASN A 296 7.82 16.51 -13.85
C ASN A 296 7.40 17.83 -13.22
N ILE A 297 6.75 18.70 -14.01
CA ILE A 297 6.60 20.12 -13.63
C ILE A 297 5.60 20.28 -12.47
N ASN A 298 4.70 19.32 -12.30
CA ASN A 298 3.58 19.36 -11.36
C ASN A 298 3.42 18.07 -10.55
N SER A 299 4.45 17.25 -10.42
CA SER A 299 4.39 16.02 -9.64
C SER A 299 5.73 15.68 -8.98
N ASP A 300 5.64 15.11 -7.79
CA ASP A 300 6.79 14.59 -7.06
C ASP A 300 6.87 13.07 -7.26
N GLU A 301 8.07 12.54 -7.45
CA GLU A 301 8.30 11.11 -7.69
C GLU A 301 9.12 10.50 -6.53
N ILE A 302 8.50 9.61 -5.77
CA ILE A 302 9.20 8.74 -4.83
C ILE A 302 9.53 7.41 -5.49
N ILE A 303 10.74 6.90 -5.27
CA ILE A 303 11.11 5.53 -5.63
C ILE A 303 11.69 4.81 -4.41
N PHE A 304 11.07 3.70 -4.03
CA PHE A 304 11.60 2.71 -3.09
C PHE A 304 12.30 1.59 -3.85
N TYR A 305 13.58 1.39 -3.56
CA TYR A 305 14.45 0.43 -4.24
C TYR A 305 14.47 -0.90 -3.48
N SER A 306 13.80 -1.93 -4.03
CA SER A 306 13.59 -3.19 -3.31
C SER A 306 14.67 -4.24 -3.57
N SER A 307 15.02 -4.55 -4.81
CA SER A 307 16.05 -5.57 -5.08
C SER A 307 16.61 -5.44 -6.49
N GLY A 308 17.69 -6.19 -6.77
CA GLY A 308 18.38 -6.18 -8.06
C GLY A 308 19.45 -5.10 -8.14
N ASN A 309 19.93 -4.85 -9.37
CA ASN A 309 20.98 -3.89 -9.65
C ASN A 309 20.40 -2.57 -10.20
N PHE A 310 20.49 -1.50 -9.44
CA PHE A 310 19.94 -0.18 -9.78
C PHE A 310 20.87 0.58 -10.73
N MET A 311 20.68 0.40 -12.04
CA MET A 311 21.64 0.89 -13.05
C MET A 311 21.51 2.38 -13.38
N SER A 312 20.39 3.02 -13.05
CA SER A 312 20.09 4.41 -13.43
C SER A 312 20.65 5.46 -12.47
N ARG A 313 21.12 5.08 -11.27
CA ARG A 313 21.60 6.01 -10.23
C ARG A 313 22.76 5.41 -9.40
N ARG A 314 23.82 6.19 -9.14
CA ARG A 314 24.94 5.80 -8.27
C ARG A 314 24.56 5.95 -6.80
N GLY A 315 25.06 5.04 -5.96
CA GLY A 315 24.91 5.12 -4.51
C GLY A 315 23.56 4.61 -3.97
N ILE A 316 22.65 4.21 -4.84
CA ILE A 316 21.39 3.54 -4.49
C ILE A 316 21.70 2.09 -4.08
N GLU A 317 21.10 1.68 -2.97
CA GLU A 317 21.18 0.33 -2.41
C GLU A 317 19.80 -0.18 -2.01
N THR A 318 19.66 -1.48 -1.76
CA THR A 318 18.46 -2.11 -1.24
C THR A 318 17.88 -1.34 -0.05
N GLY A 319 16.58 -1.03 -0.11
CA GLY A 319 15.88 -0.21 0.87
C GLY A 319 16.07 1.30 0.69
N SER A 320 16.84 1.77 -0.29
CA SER A 320 16.93 3.21 -0.55
C SER A 320 15.58 3.79 -0.94
N ILE A 321 15.32 5.03 -0.51
CA ILE A 321 14.21 5.84 -0.98
C ILE A 321 14.77 7.12 -1.59
N THR A 322 14.30 7.47 -2.78
CA THR A 322 14.58 8.79 -3.37
C THR A 322 13.30 9.59 -3.53
N LEU A 323 13.39 10.90 -3.34
CA LEU A 323 12.38 11.87 -3.75
C LEU A 323 12.96 12.73 -4.87
N HIS A 324 12.22 12.85 -5.98
CA HIS A 324 12.46 13.82 -7.04
C HIS A 324 11.30 14.81 -7.03
N VAL A 325 11.59 16.07 -6.70
CA VAL A 325 10.55 17.09 -6.54
C VAL A 325 10.20 17.74 -7.88
N HIS A 326 8.97 18.21 -7.96
CA HIS A 326 8.45 18.92 -9.11
C HIS A 326 9.30 20.16 -9.46
N GLY A 327 9.34 20.49 -10.75
CA GLY A 327 10.06 21.66 -11.26
C GLY A 327 11.59 21.57 -11.25
N MET A 328 12.17 20.49 -10.72
CA MET A 328 13.60 20.20 -10.78
C MET A 328 13.86 19.02 -11.72
N ILE A 329 14.70 19.24 -12.74
CA ILE A 329 15.07 18.18 -13.69
C ILE A 329 15.78 17.04 -12.96
N HIS A 330 15.40 15.80 -13.25
CA HIS A 330 16.08 14.58 -12.84
C HIS A 330 16.27 13.63 -14.02
N GLY A 331 16.97 12.54 -13.81
CA GLY A 331 17.25 11.54 -14.84
C GLY A 331 18.47 10.70 -14.50
N PRO A 332 19.01 9.95 -15.47
CA PRO A 332 20.25 9.22 -15.28
C PRO A 332 21.38 10.14 -14.82
N GLN A 333 22.13 9.71 -13.80
CA GLN A 333 23.34 10.45 -13.40
C GLN A 333 24.40 10.38 -14.53
N PRO A 334 25.36 11.33 -14.57
CA PRO A 334 26.32 11.40 -15.65
C PRO A 334 27.11 10.10 -15.88
N GLY A 335 27.29 9.74 -17.15
CA GLY A 335 27.95 8.50 -17.58
C GLY A 335 27.05 7.26 -17.57
N LEU A 336 25.88 7.28 -16.93
CA LEU A 336 24.98 6.12 -16.91
C LEU A 336 24.21 5.96 -18.22
N LEU A 337 23.92 7.07 -18.90
CA LEU A 337 23.33 7.07 -20.24
C LEU A 337 24.20 6.28 -21.22
N GLU A 338 25.48 6.61 -21.32
CA GLU A 338 26.43 5.96 -22.22
C GLU A 338 26.67 4.50 -21.83
N LYS A 339 26.76 4.21 -20.52
CA LYS A 339 26.93 2.84 -20.00
C LYS A 339 25.72 1.93 -20.22
N SER A 340 24.53 2.52 -20.38
CA SER A 340 23.31 1.75 -20.61
C SER A 340 23.19 1.19 -22.03
N ILE A 341 23.90 1.79 -22.99
CA ILE A 341 23.84 1.39 -24.39
C ILE A 341 24.20 -0.11 -24.51
N CYS A 342 23.43 -0.83 -25.33
CA CYS A 342 23.57 -2.27 -25.56
C CYS A 342 23.23 -3.20 -24.38
N GLN A 343 22.85 -2.67 -23.20
CA GLN A 343 22.32 -3.52 -22.14
C GLN A 343 21.03 -4.20 -22.59
N LYS A 344 20.78 -5.42 -22.08
CA LYS A 344 19.71 -6.30 -22.57
C LYS A 344 18.54 -6.47 -21.62
N GLY A 345 18.68 -6.08 -20.37
CA GLY A 345 17.61 -6.14 -19.39
C GLY A 345 18.06 -5.67 -18.02
N THR A 346 17.13 -5.72 -17.09
CA THR A 346 17.32 -5.39 -15.67
C THR A 346 16.71 -6.48 -14.80
N ASP A 347 17.30 -6.68 -13.62
CA ASP A 347 16.77 -7.48 -12.52
C ASP A 347 16.19 -6.61 -11.39
N GLU A 348 16.06 -5.31 -11.63
CA GLU A 348 15.56 -4.33 -10.65
C GLU A 348 14.08 -4.55 -10.32
N VAL A 349 13.79 -4.53 -9.01
CA VAL A 349 12.46 -4.32 -8.45
C VAL A 349 12.47 -3.00 -7.68
N ALA A 350 11.63 -2.07 -8.09
CA ALA A 350 11.45 -0.80 -7.39
C ALA A 350 9.98 -0.36 -7.44
N ILE A 351 9.51 0.29 -6.38
CA ILE A 351 8.15 0.80 -6.27
C ILE A 351 8.19 2.32 -6.38
N MET A 352 7.46 2.86 -7.34
CA MET A 352 7.30 4.28 -7.53
C MET A 352 6.00 4.77 -6.93
N VAL A 353 6.00 5.96 -6.35
CA VAL A 353 4.80 6.71 -6.00
C VAL A 353 4.94 8.09 -6.61
N GLU A 354 4.08 8.42 -7.56
CA GLU A 354 4.08 9.73 -8.21
C GLU A 354 2.86 10.52 -7.74
N THR A 355 3.09 11.62 -7.01
CA THR A 355 2.04 12.43 -6.37
C THR A 355 1.82 13.73 -7.11
N TYR A 356 0.56 14.14 -7.28
CA TYR A 356 0.19 15.36 -8.00
C TYR A 356 0.19 16.63 -7.13
N LYS A 357 0.51 16.45 -5.84
CA LYS A 357 0.81 17.52 -4.89
C LYS A 357 2.21 17.32 -4.35
N GLU A 358 2.83 18.43 -3.96
CA GLU A 358 4.13 18.42 -3.33
C GLU A 358 4.14 17.55 -2.06
N LEU A 359 5.30 16.97 -1.78
CA LEU A 359 5.57 16.18 -0.59
C LEU A 359 6.53 16.94 0.33
N TYR A 360 6.15 17.03 1.59
CA TYR A 360 7.03 17.53 2.65
C TYR A 360 7.81 16.38 3.25
N ALA A 361 9.12 16.57 3.40
CA ALA A 361 9.95 15.69 4.21
C ALA A 361 9.64 15.89 5.71
N THR A 362 9.79 14.83 6.51
CA THR A 362 9.77 14.92 7.98
C THR A 362 11.17 15.20 8.54
N GLU A 363 11.25 15.54 9.82
CA GLU A 363 12.53 15.61 10.55
C GLU A 363 13.31 14.29 10.49
N LEU A 364 12.60 13.16 10.51
CA LEU A 364 13.22 11.84 10.38
C LEU A 364 13.93 11.67 9.04
N THR A 365 13.33 12.17 7.96
CA THR A 365 13.95 12.20 6.63
C THR A 365 15.20 13.05 6.62
N LEU A 366 15.14 14.30 7.07
CA LEU A 366 16.31 15.19 7.09
C LEU A 366 17.48 14.63 7.89
N LYS A 367 17.19 13.99 9.02
CA LYS A 367 18.23 13.41 9.89
C LYS A 367 18.99 12.27 9.19
N ASN A 368 18.38 11.61 8.22
CA ASN A 368 18.89 10.38 7.61
C ASN A 368 19.15 10.48 6.10
N GLU A 369 19.00 11.65 5.50
CA GLU A 369 19.27 11.84 4.08
C GLU A 369 20.76 11.94 3.75
N GLU A 370 21.10 11.56 2.52
CA GLU A 370 22.41 11.81 1.92
C GLU A 370 22.48 13.29 1.50
N LYS A 371 23.19 14.10 2.29
CA LYS A 371 23.22 15.57 2.19
C LYS A 371 23.49 16.13 0.80
N ASP A 372 24.33 15.47 0.01
CA ASP A 372 24.77 15.98 -1.30
C ASP A 372 24.08 15.29 -2.49
N TYR A 373 22.96 14.58 -2.26
CA TYR A 373 22.30 13.83 -3.33
C TYR A 373 21.83 14.71 -4.51
N TYR A 374 21.29 15.90 -4.22
CA TYR A 374 20.89 16.87 -5.25
C TYR A 374 22.07 17.34 -6.12
N LEU A 375 23.32 17.24 -5.63
CA LEU A 375 24.54 17.55 -6.39
C LEU A 375 25.07 16.37 -7.21
N SER A 376 24.41 15.21 -7.17
CA SER A 376 24.92 13.97 -7.80
C SER A 376 24.99 14.02 -9.34
N TRP A 377 24.40 15.06 -9.95
CA TRP A 377 24.50 15.36 -11.39
C TRP A 377 25.65 16.30 -11.78
N LYS A 378 26.46 16.79 -10.83
CA LYS A 378 27.52 17.79 -11.07
C LYS A 378 28.69 17.31 -11.95
N LYS A 379 28.89 15.99 -12.09
CA LYS A 379 30.04 15.40 -12.81
C LYS A 379 29.65 14.17 -13.59
#